data_AF-A0A7C5HWC5-F1
#
_entry.id   AF-A0A7C5HWC5-F1
#
_cell.length_a   1.000
_cell.length_b   1.000
_cell.length_c   1.000
_cell.angle_alpha   90.00
_cell.angle_beta   90.00
_cell.angle_gamma   90.00
#
_symmetry.space_group_name_H-M   'P 1'
#
loop_
_entity.id
_entity.type
_entity.pdbx_description
1 polymer ?
#
loop_
_entity_poly.entity_id
_entity_poly.type
_entity_poly.pdbx_seq_one_letter_code
_entity_poly.pdbx_strand_id
1 'polypeptide(L)'
;RFVGELTGGRGFDGITIALIGRNNPIGIIFAALLIAALRTGSNAMQISAQIPDDIVIIIQGIVIFLVAAERIVASIIYWKRKRGELA
;
A
#
# COMPACT_ATOMS: atom_id res chain seq x y z
N ARG A 1 11.08 6.51 22.88
CA ARG A 1 11.54 5.37 22.04
C ARG A 1 11.34 5.67 20.55
N PHE A 2 11.75 6.86 20.07
CA PHE A 2 11.48 7.30 18.69
C PHE A 2 12.39 6.67 17.62
N VAL A 3 13.53 6.10 18.03
CA VAL A 3 14.52 5.52 17.11
C VAL A 3 14.11 4.14 16.58
N GLY A 4 13.31 3.37 17.34
CA GLY A 4 12.80 2.06 16.92
C GLY A 4 11.72 2.13 15.83
N GLU A 5 10.92 3.21 15.81
CA GLU A 5 9.90 3.43 14.77
C GLU A 5 10.49 3.93 13.44
N LEU A 6 11.67 4.55 13.48
CA LEU A 6 12.40 4.99 12.27
C LEU A 6 13.10 3.82 11.57
N THR A 7 13.45 2.77 12.31
CA THR A 7 14.36 1.71 11.84
C THR A 7 13.67 0.40 11.47
N GLY A 8 12.44 0.14 11.92
CA GLY A 8 11.76 -1.15 11.69
C GLY A 8 10.64 -1.18 10.65
N GLY A 9 9.80 -0.12 10.57
CA GLY A 9 8.52 -0.20 9.83
C GLY A 9 8.26 0.91 8.82
N ARG A 10 8.59 2.17 9.15
CA ARG A 10 8.24 3.31 8.29
C ARG A 10 8.95 3.34 6.93
N GLY A 11 10.15 2.74 6.84
CA GLY A 11 10.84 2.57 5.55
C GLY A 11 10.11 1.60 4.61
N PHE A 12 9.52 0.53 5.16
CA PHE A 12 8.72 -0.44 4.43
C PHE A 12 7.39 0.16 3.94
N ASP A 13 6.75 0.98 4.77
CA ASP A 13 5.57 1.74 4.37
C ASP A 13 5.88 2.70 3.20
N GLY A 14 7.08 3.29 3.20
CA GLY A 14 7.56 4.12 2.09
C GLY A 14 7.65 3.39 0.76
N ILE A 15 8.11 2.13 0.76
CA ILE A 15 8.14 1.27 -0.45
C ILE A 15 6.72 1.04 -0.95
N THR A 16 5.80 0.73 -0.04
CA THR A 16 4.39 0.50 -0.35
C THR A 16 3.73 1.74 -0.95
N ILE A 17 3.93 2.91 -0.35
CA ILE A 17 3.39 4.17 -0.84
C ILE A 17 3.94 4.51 -2.23
N ALA A 18 5.22 4.25 -2.49
CA ALA A 18 5.83 4.44 -3.81
C ALA A 18 5.22 3.51 -4.88
N LEU A 19 4.91 2.26 -4.51
CA LEU A 19 4.23 1.29 -5.37
C LEU A 19 2.80 1.73 -5.70
N ILE A 20 2.05 2.19 -4.70
CA ILE A 20 0.68 2.71 -4.89
C ILE A 20 0.72 3.96 -5.77
N GLY A 21 1.65 4.88 -5.50
CA GLY A 21 1.82 6.13 -6.24
C GLY A 21 2.44 5.98 -7.62
N ARG A 22 2.80 4.76 -8.05
CA ARG A 22 3.42 4.45 -9.36
C ARG A 22 4.69 5.28 -9.64
N ASN A 23 5.49 5.57 -8.62
CA ASN A 23 6.62 6.51 -8.69
C ASN A 23 6.26 7.92 -9.24
N ASN A 24 4.98 8.28 -9.30
CA ASN A 24 4.54 9.61 -9.66
C ASN A 24 4.40 10.46 -8.38
N PRO A 25 5.05 11.63 -8.29
CA PRO A 25 5.01 12.47 -7.08
C PRO A 25 3.58 12.82 -6.66
N ILE A 26 2.68 13.08 -7.61
CA ILE A 26 1.27 13.39 -7.32
C ILE A 26 0.57 12.16 -6.72
N GLY A 27 0.78 10.99 -7.32
CA GLY A 27 0.20 9.72 -6.82
C GLY A 27 0.71 9.36 -5.43
N ILE A 28 1.99 9.62 -5.16
CA ILE A 28 2.64 9.40 -3.85
C ILE A 28 2.00 10.27 -2.77
N ILE A 29 1.69 11.54 -3.07
CA ILE A 29 1.04 12.44 -2.11
C ILE A 29 -0.34 11.90 -1.69
N PHE A 30 -1.18 11.51 -2.65
CA PHE A 30 -2.49 10.94 -2.35
C PHE A 30 -2.40 9.60 -1.62
N ALA A 31 -1.47 8.73 -2.03
CA ALA A 31 -1.23 7.45 -1.37
C ALA A 31 -0.77 7.62 0.08
N ALA A 32 0.19 8.51 0.32
CA ALA A 32 0.68 8.81 1.66
C ALA A 32 -0.43 9.36 2.56
N LEU A 33 -1.29 10.24 2.02
CA LEU A 33 -2.41 10.82 2.75
C LEU A 33 -3.44 9.75 3.13
N LEU A 34 -3.77 8.83 2.22
CA LEU A 34 -4.66 7.72 2.51
C LEU A 34 -4.12 6.84 3.65
N ILE A 35 -2.86 6.40 3.55
CA ILE A 35 -2.25 5.52 4.56
C ILE A 35 -2.12 6.24 5.90
N ALA A 36 -1.77 7.52 5.91
CA ALA A 36 -1.70 8.33 7.13
C ALA A 36 -3.08 8.52 7.79
N ALA A 37 -4.12 8.76 6.99
CA ALA A 37 -5.49 8.88 7.46
C ALA A 37 -5.99 7.56 8.08
N LEU A 38 -5.75 6.43 7.39
CA LEU A 38 -6.10 5.10 7.91
C LEU A 38 -5.41 4.81 9.25
N ARG A 39 -4.11 5.08 9.35
CA ARG A 39 -3.31 4.86 10.57
C ARG A 39 -3.77 5.75 11.73
N THR A 40 -4.06 7.01 11.45
CA THR A 40 -4.58 7.95 12.46
C THR A 40 -5.97 7.53 12.93
N GLY A 41 -6.82 7.07 12.00
CA GLY A 41 -8.12 6.48 12.31
C GLY A 41 -8.01 5.21 13.16
N SER A 42 -7.03 4.35 12.90
CA SER A 42 -6.78 3.14 13.71
C SER A 42 -6.45 3.51 15.15
N ASN A 43 -5.59 4.51 15.32
CA ASN A 43 -5.18 4.98 16.63
C ASN A 43 -6.39 5.50 17.43
N ALA A 44 -7.27 6.28 16.80
CA ALA A 44 -8.51 6.74 17.40
C ALA A 44 -9.46 5.58 17.77
N MET A 45 -9.54 4.54 16.93
CA MET A 45 -10.36 3.35 17.18
C MET A 45 -9.79 2.46 18.28
N GLN A 46 -8.47 2.35 18.40
CA GLN A 46 -7.81 1.66 19.53
C GLN A 46 -8.14 2.34 20.85
N ILE A 47 -8.05 3.68 20.89
CA ILE A 47 -8.30 4.47 22.10
C ILE A 47 -9.79 4.38 22.51
N SER A 48 -10.70 4.39 21.54
CA SER A 48 -12.14 4.55 21.82
C SER A 48 -12.93 3.24 21.89
N ALA A 49 -12.52 2.23 21.12
CA ALA A 49 -13.32 1.01 20.91
C ALA A 49 -12.56 -0.29 21.24
N GLN A 50 -11.32 -0.21 21.75
CA GLN A 50 -10.44 -1.36 22.02
C GLN A 50 -10.25 -2.30 20.82
N ILE A 51 -10.43 -1.79 19.60
CA ILE A 51 -10.23 -2.58 18.37
C ILE A 51 -8.72 -2.71 18.12
N PRO A 52 -8.18 -3.94 17.97
CA PRO A 52 -6.76 -4.15 17.67
C PRO A 52 -6.32 -3.53 16.33
N ASP A 53 -5.06 -3.10 16.26
CA ASP A 53 -4.45 -2.52 15.04
C ASP A 53 -4.46 -3.47 13.83
N ASP A 54 -4.55 -4.77 14.10
CA ASP A 54 -4.52 -5.83 13.11
C ASP A 54 -5.55 -5.61 11.98
N ILE A 55 -6.71 -5.03 12.31
CA ILE A 55 -7.76 -4.72 11.33
C ILE A 55 -7.27 -3.72 10.29
N VAL A 56 -6.50 -2.71 10.71
CA VAL A 56 -6.03 -1.68 9.79
C VAL A 56 -4.85 -2.18 8.98
N ILE A 57 -4.01 -3.06 9.53
CA ILE A 57 -2.98 -3.78 8.76
C ILE A 57 -3.64 -4.61 7.65
N ILE A 58 -4.75 -5.30 7.93
CA ILE A 58 -5.50 -6.07 6.92
C ILE A 58 -6.07 -5.15 5.84
N ILE A 59 -6.70 -4.03 6.22
CA ILE A 59 -7.25 -3.06 5.26
C ILE A 59 -6.15 -2.49 4.37
N GLN A 60 -5.01 -2.11 4.94
CA GLN A 60 -3.85 -1.64 4.18
C GLN A 60 -3.38 -2.73 3.19
N GLY A 61 -3.28 -3.98 3.63
CA GLY A 61 -2.96 -5.13 2.77
C GLY A 61 -3.92 -5.28 1.58
N ILE A 62 -5.23 -5.12 1.81
CA ILE A 62 -6.25 -5.19 0.75
C ILE A 62 -6.08 -4.03 -0.25
N VAL A 63 -5.85 -2.81 0.24
CA VAL A 63 -5.62 -1.65 -0.63
C VAL A 63 -4.40 -1.87 -1.52
N ILE A 64 -3.30 -2.34 -0.94
CA ILE A 64 -2.07 -2.65 -1.67
C ILE A 64 -2.33 -3.74 -2.71
N PHE A 65 -3.03 -4.81 -2.30
CA PHE A 65 -3.36 -5.92 -3.19
C PHE A 65 -4.20 -5.45 -4.38
N LEU A 66 -5.22 -4.62 -4.15
CA LEU A 66 -6.09 -4.09 -5.20
C LEU A 66 -5.31 -3.27 -6.23
N VAL A 67 -4.45 -2.37 -5.76
CA VAL A 67 -3.61 -1.51 -6.62
C VAL A 67 -2.55 -2.33 -7.36
N ALA A 68 -1.94 -3.31 -6.70
CA ALA A 68 -0.97 -4.19 -7.32
C ALA A 68 -1.62 -5.12 -8.36
N ALA A 69 -2.84 -5.61 -8.10
CA ALA A 69 -3.57 -6.53 -8.97
C ALA A 69 -3.81 -5.93 -10.35
N GLU A 70 -4.23 -4.66 -10.45
CA GLU A 70 -4.41 -3.97 -11.74
C GLU A 70 -3.14 -4.04 -12.60
N ARG A 71 -1.97 -3.76 -12.01
CA ARG A 71 -0.68 -3.83 -12.70
C ARG A 71 -0.30 -5.24 -13.09
N ILE A 72 -0.52 -6.21 -12.20
CA ILE A 72 -0.19 -7.62 -12.44
C ILE A 72 -1.02 -8.13 -13.61
N VAL A 73 -2.33 -7.88 -13.61
CA VAL A 73 -3.24 -8.29 -14.69
C VAL A 73 -2.83 -7.66 -16.02
N ALA A 74 -2.59 -6.34 -16.05
CA ALA A 74 -2.15 -5.66 -17.26
C ALA A 74 -0.83 -6.23 -17.81
N SER A 75 0.12 -6.53 -16.92
CA SER A 75 1.41 -7.13 -17.29
C SER A 75 1.22 -8.54 -17.86
N ILE A 76 0.42 -9.38 -17.22
CA ILE A 76 0.17 -10.77 -17.68
C ILE A 76 -0.46 -10.77 -19.09
N ILE A 77 -1.43 -9.88 -19.34
CA ILE A 77 -2.09 -9.77 -20.64
C ILE A 77 -1.10 -9.34 -21.73
N TYR A 78 -0.27 -8.32 -21.45
CA TYR A 78 0.77 -7.86 -22.38
C TYR A 78 1.74 -8.99 -22.75
N TRP A 79 2.21 -9.76 -21.76
CA TRP A 79 3.14 -10.87 -21.96
C TRP A 79 2.52 -12.01 -22.78
N LYS A 80 1.25 -12.33 -22.57
CA LYS A 80 0.55 -13.33 -23.39
C LYS A 80 0.43 -12.90 -24.85
N ARG A 81 0.15 -11.62 -25.12
CA ARG A 81 0.02 -11.09 -26.49
C ARG A 81 1.35 -11.13 -27.26
N LYS A 82 2.45 -10.73 -26.62
CA LYS A 82 3.79 -10.75 -27.23
C LYS A 82 4.30 -12.17 -27.55
N ARG A 83 3.86 -13.18 -26.81
CA ARG A 83 4.22 -14.58 -27.05
C ARG A 83 3.47 -15.18 -28.25
N GLY A 84 2.29 -14.66 -28.60
CA GLY A 84 1.50 -15.10 -29.76
C GLY A 84 1.97 -14.52 -31.10
N GLU A 85 2.77 -13.46 -31.11
CA GLU A 85 3.35 -12.88 -32.34
C GLU A 85 4.63 -13.62 -32.80
N LEU A 86 5.15 -14.54 -31.98
CA LEU A 86 6.37 -15.32 -32.23
C LEU A 86 6.10 -16.79 -32.58
N ALA A 87 4.82 -17.19 -32.69
CA ALA A 87 4.35 -18.52 -33.05
C ALA A 87 3.65 -18.48 -34.41
#